data_AF-A0AAE3MGI5-F1
#
_entry.id   AF-A0AAE3MGI5-F1
#
_cell.length_a   1.000
_cell.length_b   1.000
_cell.length_c   1.000
_cell.angle_alpha   90.00
_cell.angle_beta   90.00
_cell.angle_gamma   90.00
#
_symmetry.space_group_name_H-M   'P 1'
#
loop_
_entity.id
_entity.type
_entity.pdbx_description
1 polymer ?
#
loop_
_entity_poly.entity_id
_entity_poly.type
_entity_poly.pdbx_seq_one_letter_code
_entity_poly.pdbx_strand_id
1 'polypeptide(L)'
;MIKGKLIDDCYEYRILRMNIEVNQKLGMNNIPVCEPDHIKYHLEVESDRHPHFLYCISQTVRRDLIQLKFESPRLGEKGRVFNLYDCIVPKFEEEYSHNTGEPLKMKLTLVAGMSYLNGEFMERLIWCRFNRDLIDKNPMVFTRERALEVMGEGEGKIRDCYFEDEEGKRINKPKKNQLVNLVIHTTNMAGKLLSVDLSDDKTDYEYDGTYLENDLLENIKVVTDTMRIELKTLKQRK
;
A
#
# COMPACT_ATOMS: atom_id res chain seq x y z
N MET A 1 9.49 22.07 -12.98
CA MET A 1 9.91 21.73 -11.61
C MET A 1 9.44 20.31 -11.33
N ILE A 2 10.33 19.40 -10.92
CA ILE A 2 9.94 18.02 -10.53
C ILE A 2 9.00 18.13 -9.34
N LYS A 3 7.84 17.47 -9.40
CA LYS A 3 6.90 17.41 -8.29
C LYS A 3 7.01 16.06 -7.62
N GLY A 4 7.43 16.04 -6.36
CA GLY A 4 7.48 14.85 -5.52
C GLY A 4 6.28 14.79 -4.58
N LYS A 5 5.67 13.62 -4.47
CA LYS A 5 4.55 13.33 -3.56
C LYS A 5 4.84 12.06 -2.78
N LEU A 6 4.61 12.09 -1.47
CA LEU A 6 4.58 10.93 -0.60
C LEU A 6 3.11 10.59 -0.35
N ILE A 7 2.74 9.33 -0.53
CA ILE A 7 1.37 8.85 -0.33
C ILE A 7 1.40 7.66 0.62
N ASP A 8 0.74 7.83 1.77
CA ASP A 8 0.61 6.81 2.82
C ASP A 8 -0.87 6.72 3.22
N ASP A 9 -1.51 5.58 2.95
CA ASP A 9 -2.97 5.39 2.97
C ASP A 9 -3.75 6.52 2.27
N CYS A 10 -4.42 7.37 3.07
CA CYS A 10 -5.25 8.50 2.65
C CYS A 10 -4.52 9.85 2.76
N TYR A 11 -3.24 9.86 3.14
CA TYR A 11 -2.46 11.07 3.34
C TYR A 11 -1.51 11.30 2.17
N GLU A 12 -1.55 12.51 1.61
CA GLU A 12 -0.62 12.97 0.57
C GLU A 12 0.22 14.13 1.11
N TYR A 13 1.54 13.98 1.03
CA TYR A 13 2.50 15.02 1.42
C TYR A 13 3.34 15.46 0.24
N ARG A 14 3.60 16.77 0.16
CA ARG A 14 4.53 17.32 -0.81
C ARG A 14 5.97 17.04 -0.36
N ILE A 15 6.74 16.37 -1.21
CA ILE A 15 8.16 16.13 -0.96
C ILE A 15 8.94 17.37 -1.39
N LEU A 16 9.68 17.95 -0.44
CA LEU A 16 10.61 19.06 -0.66
C LEU A 16 11.99 18.54 -1.04
N ARG A 17 12.42 17.45 -0.39
CA ARG A 17 13.72 16.81 -0.63
C ARG A 17 13.65 15.32 -0.35
N MET A 18 14.40 14.54 -1.12
CA MET A 18 14.67 13.14 -0.84
C MET A 18 16.16 12.85 -0.99
N ASN A 19 16.70 12.05 -0.08
CA ASN A 19 18.01 11.44 -0.17
C ASN A 19 17.86 9.94 0.14
N ILE A 20 18.55 9.11 -0.64
CA ILE A 20 18.59 7.66 -0.42
C ILE A 20 20.00 7.33 0.03
N GLU A 21 20.12 6.64 1.15
CA GLU A 21 21.38 6.24 1.76
C GLU A 21 21.48 4.71 1.80
N VAL A 22 22.62 4.21 1.31
CA VAL A 22 23.04 2.81 1.43
C VAL A 22 24.52 2.83 1.76
N ASN A 23 24.90 2.26 2.90
CA ASN A 23 26.29 2.19 3.33
C ASN A 23 26.79 0.76 3.24
N GLN A 24 28.07 0.56 2.94
CA GLN A 24 28.70 -0.76 2.98
C GLN A 24 30.04 -0.62 3.67
N LYS A 25 30.35 -1.49 4.65
CA LYS A 25 31.63 -1.41 5.33
C LYS A 25 32.74 -1.84 4.38
N LEU A 26 33.81 -1.06 4.39
CA LEU A 26 35.00 -1.28 3.58
C LEU A 26 36.13 -1.83 4.46
N GLY A 27 36.88 -2.80 3.93
CA GLY A 27 38.08 -3.37 4.53
C GLY A 27 39.35 -2.58 4.19
N MET A 28 40.51 -3.17 4.52
CA MET A 28 41.83 -2.50 4.49
C MET A 28 42.31 -1.97 3.13
N ASN A 29 41.56 -2.16 2.04
CA ASN A 29 41.89 -1.64 0.70
C ASN A 29 40.69 -0.96 0.01
N ASN A 30 39.72 -0.42 0.76
CA ASN A 30 38.43 0.06 0.22
C ASN A 30 37.61 -1.01 -0.51
N ILE A 31 37.88 -2.29 -0.22
CA ILE A 31 37.12 -3.42 -0.74
C ILE A 31 35.96 -3.69 0.21
N PRO A 32 34.72 -3.86 -0.27
CA PRO A 32 33.60 -4.27 0.57
C PRO A 32 33.86 -5.57 1.33
N VAL A 33 33.60 -5.58 2.64
CA VAL A 33 33.83 -6.76 3.50
C VAL A 33 32.56 -7.35 4.08
N CYS A 34 31.42 -6.66 3.93
CA CYS A 34 30.12 -7.15 4.37
C CYS A 34 29.04 -6.79 3.36
N GLU A 35 27.85 -7.36 3.55
CA GLU A 35 26.65 -6.92 2.83
C GLU A 35 26.38 -5.44 3.11
N PRO A 36 25.81 -4.70 2.15
CA PRO A 36 25.37 -3.33 2.39
C PRO A 36 24.35 -3.27 3.54
N ASP A 37 24.40 -2.20 4.31
CA ASP A 37 23.31 -1.79 5.19
C ASP A 37 22.04 -1.55 4.37
N HIS A 38 20.90 -1.66 5.04
CA HIS A 38 19.60 -1.49 4.40
C HIS A 38 19.37 -0.08 3.88
N ILE A 39 18.54 0.01 2.83
CA ILE A 39 18.23 1.28 2.17
C ILE A 39 17.42 2.17 3.13
N LYS A 40 17.94 3.37 3.39
CA LYS A 40 17.25 4.41 4.14
C LYS A 40 16.79 5.51 3.20
N TYR A 41 15.53 5.90 3.34
CA TYR A 41 14.94 7.00 2.58
C TYR A 41 14.78 8.19 3.52
N HIS A 42 15.65 9.18 3.37
CA HIS A 42 15.57 10.44 4.09
C HIS A 42 14.74 11.43 3.29
N LEU A 43 13.65 11.89 3.89
CA LEU A 43 12.66 12.75 3.24
C LEU A 43 12.49 14.03 4.04
N GLU A 44 12.43 15.15 3.35
CA GLU A 44 11.93 16.41 3.88
C GLU A 44 10.60 16.67 3.18
N VAL A 45 9.51 16.72 3.93
CA VAL A 45 8.16 16.96 3.42
C VAL A 45 7.55 18.18 4.08
N GLU A 46 6.63 18.84 3.39
CA GLU A 46 5.83 19.89 3.99
C GLU A 46 4.93 19.30 5.08
N SER A 47 4.95 19.88 6.28
CA SER A 47 4.13 19.42 7.39
C SER A 47 2.67 19.81 7.18
N ASP A 48 1.78 18.89 7.55
CA ASP A 48 0.34 19.11 7.55
C ASP A 48 -0.18 19.16 8.98
N ARG A 49 -1.43 19.58 9.16
CA ARG A 49 -2.10 19.67 10.47
C ARG A 49 -2.23 18.32 11.17
N HIS A 50 -2.23 17.21 10.42
CA HIS A 50 -2.43 15.89 10.99
C HIS A 50 -1.10 15.25 11.45
N PRO A 51 -0.98 14.84 12.72
CA PRO A 51 0.26 14.29 13.29
C PRO A 51 0.49 12.82 12.91
N HIS A 52 0.29 12.46 11.64
CA HIS A 52 0.30 11.08 11.16
C HIS A 52 1.61 10.38 11.48
N PHE A 53 2.75 10.89 11.00
CA PHE A 53 4.04 10.22 11.20
C PHE A 53 4.56 10.31 12.63
N LEU A 54 4.15 11.34 13.39
CA LEU A 54 4.39 11.42 14.82
C LEU A 54 3.64 10.30 15.58
N TYR A 55 2.41 10.00 15.16
CA TYR A 55 1.67 8.85 15.66
C TYR A 55 2.37 7.53 15.27
N CYS A 56 2.81 7.38 14.02
CA CYS A 56 3.49 6.17 13.56
C CYS A 56 4.72 5.84 14.40
N ILE A 57 5.59 6.82 14.66
CA ILE A 57 6.80 6.60 15.45
C ILE A 57 6.48 6.38 16.94
N SER A 58 5.53 7.13 17.51
CA SER A 58 5.18 7.00 18.93
C SER A 58 4.51 5.66 19.28
N GLN A 59 3.74 5.10 18.34
CA GLN A 59 3.06 3.81 18.52
C GLN A 59 3.80 2.64 17.88
N THR A 60 4.98 2.88 17.28
CA THR A 60 5.73 1.86 16.54
C THR A 60 4.88 1.16 15.47
N VAL A 61 3.99 1.92 14.83
CA VAL A 61 3.08 1.40 13.79
C VAL A 61 3.86 1.23 12.50
N ARG A 62 3.79 0.02 11.93
CA ARG A 62 4.29 -0.26 10.59
C ARG A 62 3.26 0.17 9.55
N ARG A 63 3.75 0.63 8.41
CA ARG A 63 2.94 1.07 7.27
C ARG A 63 3.00 0.01 6.20
N ASP A 64 1.87 -0.48 5.76
CA ASP A 64 1.85 -1.59 4.82
C ASP A 64 2.41 -1.17 3.46
N LEU A 65 2.10 0.05 3.00
CA LEU A 65 2.63 0.62 1.76
C LEU A 65 2.76 2.14 1.80
N ILE A 66 3.98 2.64 1.66
CA ILE A 66 4.27 4.04 1.34
C ILE A 66 4.71 4.16 -0.12
N GLN A 67 4.11 5.08 -0.86
CA GLN A 67 4.49 5.38 -2.24
C GLN A 67 5.18 6.73 -2.34
N LEU A 68 6.33 6.80 -3.02
CA LEU A 68 7.00 8.05 -3.35
C LEU A 68 6.92 8.25 -4.86
N LYS A 69 6.16 9.24 -5.32
CA LYS A 69 5.95 9.54 -6.74
C LYS A 69 6.66 10.82 -7.11
N PHE A 70 7.50 10.77 -8.13
CA PHE A 70 8.21 11.92 -8.69
C PHE A 70 7.82 12.10 -10.15
N GLU A 71 7.12 13.17 -10.46
CA GLU A 71 6.70 13.51 -11.82
C GLU A 71 7.81 14.27 -12.55
N SER A 72 8.11 13.86 -13.79
CA SER A 72 9.00 14.65 -14.63
C SER A 72 8.30 15.93 -15.08
N PRO A 73 8.99 17.10 -15.06
CA PRO A 73 8.43 18.35 -15.56
C PRO A 73 8.34 18.40 -17.09
N ARG A 74 8.93 17.44 -17.81
CA ARG A 74 8.92 17.38 -19.27
C ARG A 74 7.79 16.48 -19.74
N LEU A 75 6.98 17.01 -20.65
CA LEU A 75 5.85 16.29 -21.23
C LEU A 75 6.33 15.00 -21.91
N GLY A 76 5.82 13.85 -21.45
CA GLY A 76 6.15 12.52 -22.01
C GLY A 76 7.32 11.79 -21.35
N GLU A 77 8.08 12.42 -20.44
CA GLU A 77 9.09 11.70 -19.66
C GLU A 77 8.43 10.93 -18.51
N LYS A 78 8.82 9.65 -18.36
CA LYS A 78 8.31 8.81 -17.27
C LYS A 78 8.83 9.32 -15.93
N GLY A 79 7.91 9.49 -14.98
CA GLY A 79 8.23 9.75 -13.58
C GLY A 79 8.94 8.56 -12.92
N ARG A 80 9.28 8.73 -11.64
CA ARG A 80 9.78 7.65 -10.79
C ARG A 80 8.79 7.34 -9.68
N VAL A 81 8.53 6.06 -9.45
CA VAL A 81 7.65 5.60 -8.36
C VAL A 81 8.43 4.62 -7.50
N PHE A 82 8.55 4.93 -6.22
CA PHE A 82 9.06 4.01 -5.21
C PHE A 82 7.87 3.41 -4.47
N ASN A 83 7.84 2.09 -4.33
CA ASN A 83 6.87 1.37 -3.51
C ASN A 83 7.62 0.76 -2.32
N LEU A 84 7.26 1.19 -1.11
CA LEU A 84 7.91 0.78 0.14
C LEU A 84 6.91 -0.01 0.98
N TYR A 85 7.11 -1.32 1.07
CA TYR A 85 6.24 -2.25 1.79
C TYR A 85 6.76 -2.57 3.20
N ASP A 86 5.84 -2.80 4.14
CA ASP A 86 6.12 -2.99 5.58
C ASP A 86 7.09 -1.91 6.07
N CYS A 87 6.78 -0.65 5.80
CA CYS A 87 7.65 0.47 6.09
C CYS A 87 7.57 0.86 7.57
N ILE A 88 8.73 1.15 8.16
CA ILE A 88 8.86 1.73 9.50
C ILE A 88 9.44 3.14 9.42
N VAL A 89 9.13 3.94 10.44
CA VAL A 89 9.61 5.32 10.58
C VAL A 89 10.56 5.38 11.78
N PRO A 90 11.84 5.00 11.63
CA PRO A 90 12.79 5.02 12.75
C PRO A 90 13.13 6.42 13.25
N LYS A 91 12.94 7.46 12.43
CA LYS A 91 13.27 8.83 12.80
C LYS A 91 12.24 9.81 12.25
N PHE A 92 11.79 10.70 13.14
CA PHE A 92 10.89 11.81 12.87
C PHE A 92 11.46 13.06 13.55
N GLU A 93 11.59 14.15 12.80
CA GLU A 93 11.85 15.48 13.34
C GLU A 93 10.92 16.47 12.65
N GLU A 94 10.50 17.51 13.36
CA GLU A 94 9.69 18.58 12.80
C GLU A 94 10.36 19.93 13.09
N GLU A 95 10.47 20.79 12.08
CA GLU A 95 11.25 22.01 12.15
C GLU A 95 10.45 23.18 11.56
N TYR A 96 10.39 24.28 12.33
CA TYR A 96 9.85 25.56 11.92
C TYR A 96 10.91 26.65 12.07
N SER A 97 11.04 27.50 11.05
CA SER A 97 11.86 28.71 11.13
C SER A 97 11.08 29.91 10.63
N HIS A 98 10.85 30.89 11.51
CA HIS A 98 10.15 32.13 11.17
C HIS A 98 10.97 33.05 10.24
N ASN A 99 12.27 32.82 10.11
CA ASN A 99 13.20 33.71 9.40
C ASN A 99 13.40 33.38 7.93
N THR A 100 13.01 32.18 7.48
CA THR A 100 13.29 31.69 6.13
C THR A 100 12.10 31.82 5.17
N GLY A 101 10.90 32.11 5.69
CA GLY A 101 9.65 32.11 4.91
C GLY A 101 9.24 30.72 4.42
N GLU A 102 9.90 29.67 4.91
CA GLU A 102 9.59 28.30 4.56
C GLU A 102 8.44 27.76 5.42
N PRO A 103 7.58 26.88 4.87
CA PRO A 103 6.54 26.23 5.67
C PRO A 103 7.17 25.33 6.74
N LEU A 104 6.37 24.96 7.74
CA LEU A 104 6.73 23.90 8.70
C LEU A 104 7.12 22.62 7.93
N LYS A 105 8.25 22.01 8.27
CA LYS A 105 8.78 20.83 7.57
C LYS A 105 8.88 19.64 8.49
N MET A 106 8.56 18.46 7.98
CA MET A 106 8.86 17.19 8.63
C MET A 106 10.05 16.53 7.96
N LYS A 107 11.00 16.06 8.76
CA LYS A 107 12.13 15.24 8.35
C LYS A 107 11.87 13.80 8.77
N LEU A 108 11.76 12.91 7.81
CA LEU A 108 11.43 11.50 8.00
C LEU A 108 12.60 10.64 7.53
N THR A 109 12.94 9.62 8.30
CA THR A 109 13.70 8.48 7.78
C THR A 109 12.74 7.32 7.68
N LEU A 110 12.61 6.76 6.48
CA LEU A 110 11.84 5.56 6.22
C LEU A 110 12.78 4.39 5.96
N VAL A 111 12.43 3.22 6.48
CA VAL A 111 13.08 1.94 6.16
C VAL A 111 12.00 0.96 5.79
N ALA A 112 12.10 0.41 4.58
CA ALA A 112 11.13 -0.51 4.04
C ALA A 112 11.54 -1.96 4.32
N GLY A 113 10.58 -2.81 4.70
CA GLY A 113 10.81 -4.25 4.74
C GLY A 113 11.01 -4.81 3.34
N MET A 114 10.38 -4.22 2.34
CA MET A 114 10.65 -4.51 0.93
C MET A 114 10.45 -3.27 0.08
N SER A 115 11.30 -3.04 -0.92
CA SER A 115 11.19 -1.86 -1.78
C SER A 115 11.32 -2.17 -3.26
N TYR A 116 10.59 -1.40 -4.07
CA TYR A 116 10.63 -1.43 -5.53
C TYR A 116 10.79 -0.01 -6.07
N LEU A 117 11.51 0.11 -7.19
CA LEU A 117 11.64 1.34 -7.97
C LEU A 117 11.11 1.08 -9.38
N ASN A 118 10.06 1.78 -9.78
CA ASN A 118 9.41 1.59 -11.08
C ASN A 118 8.99 0.13 -11.37
N GLY A 119 8.69 -0.63 -10.30
CA GLY A 119 8.38 -2.05 -10.38
C GLY A 119 9.60 -2.98 -10.35
N GLU A 120 10.82 -2.46 -10.37
CA GLU A 120 12.04 -3.26 -10.20
C GLU A 120 12.35 -3.44 -8.72
N PHE A 121 12.62 -4.69 -8.32
CA PHE A 121 12.96 -5.03 -6.95
C PHE A 121 14.29 -4.38 -6.52
N MET A 122 14.30 -3.77 -5.34
CA MET A 122 15.49 -3.13 -4.77
C MET A 122 16.05 -3.95 -3.59
N GLU A 123 15.25 -4.16 -2.55
CA GLU A 123 15.68 -4.82 -1.31
C GLU A 123 14.51 -5.54 -0.62
N ARG A 124 14.82 -6.59 0.14
CA ARG A 124 13.92 -7.27 1.08
C ARG A 124 14.67 -7.60 2.36
N LEU A 125 14.09 -7.19 3.48
CA LEU A 125 14.59 -7.44 4.82
C LEU A 125 13.93 -8.68 5.42
N ILE A 126 14.66 -9.36 6.29
CA ILE A 126 14.23 -10.62 6.91
C ILE A 126 12.92 -10.45 7.68
N TRP A 127 12.73 -9.28 8.29
CA TRP A 127 11.55 -8.98 9.09
C TRP A 127 10.31 -8.59 8.26
N CYS A 128 10.43 -8.48 6.94
CA CYS A 128 9.33 -8.14 6.05
C CYS A 128 8.25 -9.22 6.10
N ARG A 129 7.02 -8.79 6.46
CA ARG A 129 5.85 -9.67 6.54
C ARG A 129 5.26 -10.01 5.17
N PHE A 130 5.54 -9.22 4.15
CA PHE A 130 5.02 -9.47 2.80
C PHE A 130 5.80 -10.57 2.07
N ASN A 131 5.06 -11.41 1.36
CA ASN A 131 5.61 -12.42 0.47
C ASN A 131 5.91 -11.80 -0.90
N ARG A 132 7.17 -11.92 -1.34
CA ARG A 132 7.62 -11.40 -2.63
C ARG A 132 6.91 -12.09 -3.79
N ASP A 133 6.74 -13.41 -3.73
CA ASP A 133 6.16 -14.19 -4.83
C ASP A 133 4.69 -13.83 -5.10
N LEU A 134 3.99 -13.31 -4.09
CA LEU A 134 2.63 -12.78 -4.23
C LEU A 134 2.62 -11.40 -4.90
N ILE A 135 3.63 -10.57 -4.64
CA ILE A 135 3.76 -9.21 -5.19
C ILE A 135 4.33 -9.22 -6.61
N ASP A 136 5.24 -10.14 -6.94
CA ASP A 136 5.81 -10.26 -8.30
C ASP A 136 4.81 -10.89 -9.28
N LYS A 137 3.92 -11.78 -8.80
CA LYS A 137 2.81 -12.33 -9.60
C LYS A 137 1.62 -11.37 -9.71
N ASN A 138 1.52 -10.42 -8.78
CA ASN A 138 0.46 -9.42 -8.72
C ASN A 138 1.06 -8.13 -8.13
N PRO A 139 1.56 -7.18 -8.96
CA PRO A 139 2.21 -5.94 -8.48
C PRO A 139 1.27 -4.96 -7.74
N MET A 140 0.12 -5.47 -7.30
CA MET A 140 -1.05 -4.78 -6.78
C MET A 140 -1.73 -5.69 -5.74
N VAL A 141 -1.03 -6.03 -4.65
CA VAL A 141 -1.70 -6.59 -3.46
C VAL A 141 -2.38 -5.42 -2.75
N PHE A 142 -3.67 -5.26 -3.04
CA PHE A 142 -4.54 -4.20 -2.54
C PHE A 142 -5.14 -4.58 -1.17
N THR A 143 -4.83 -3.81 -0.13
CA THR A 143 -5.57 -3.87 1.14
C THR A 143 -6.82 -2.96 1.11
N ARG A 144 -7.74 -3.28 2.02
CA ARG A 144 -9.15 -2.88 2.12
C ARG A 144 -9.45 -1.38 2.05
N GLU A 145 -8.48 -0.50 2.33
CA GLU A 145 -8.71 0.95 2.40
C GLU A 145 -8.39 1.77 1.13
N ARG A 146 -7.69 1.23 0.10
CA ARG A 146 -7.12 2.10 -0.97
C ARG A 146 -7.86 2.13 -2.31
N ALA A 147 -9.13 1.74 -2.35
CA ALA A 147 -9.96 1.84 -3.56
C ALA A 147 -10.26 3.31 -3.99
N LEU A 148 -9.98 4.29 -3.13
CA LEU A 148 -10.52 5.65 -3.31
C LEU A 148 -9.65 6.64 -4.12
N GLU A 149 -8.34 6.44 -4.31
CA GLU A 149 -7.51 7.48 -4.97
C GLU A 149 -6.47 6.94 -5.95
N VAL A 150 -6.93 6.55 -7.15
CA VAL A 150 -6.09 6.61 -8.35
C VAL A 150 -6.80 7.48 -9.36
N MET A 151 -6.44 8.77 -9.44
CA MET A 151 -6.90 9.69 -10.48
C MET A 151 -6.02 9.54 -11.72
N GLY A 152 -6.56 8.86 -12.74
CA GLY A 152 -6.25 9.04 -14.15
C GLY A 152 -7.55 8.82 -14.93
N GLU A 153 -7.96 9.77 -15.76
CA GLU A 153 -9.16 9.65 -16.59
C GLU A 153 -8.93 8.56 -17.64
N GLY A 154 -9.59 7.41 -17.47
CA GLY A 154 -9.59 6.30 -18.43
C GLY A 154 -9.28 4.92 -17.85
N GLU A 155 -8.73 4.83 -16.64
CA GLU A 155 -8.41 3.54 -16.00
C GLU A 155 -9.52 3.12 -15.05
N GLY A 156 -10.04 1.90 -15.25
CA GLY A 156 -11.13 1.35 -14.44
C GLY A 156 -10.80 1.30 -12.95
N LYS A 157 -11.81 1.52 -12.11
CA LYS A 157 -11.68 1.63 -10.65
C LYS A 157 -12.72 0.80 -9.94
N ILE A 158 -12.40 0.32 -8.75
CA ILE A 158 -13.37 -0.22 -7.78
C ILE A 158 -13.80 0.96 -6.92
N ARG A 159 -15.10 1.23 -6.81
CA ARG A 159 -15.66 2.34 -6.01
C ARG A 159 -15.94 1.94 -4.57
N ASP A 160 -16.49 0.76 -4.35
CA ASP A 160 -16.89 0.28 -3.02
C ASP A 160 -16.90 -1.25 -3.04
N CYS A 161 -16.66 -1.85 -1.88
CA CYS A 161 -16.66 -3.28 -1.66
C CYS A 161 -17.16 -3.57 -0.24
N TYR A 162 -18.30 -4.26 -0.11
CA TYR A 162 -18.91 -4.51 1.19
C TYR A 162 -19.75 -5.78 1.20
N PHE A 163 -20.11 -6.26 2.39
CA PHE A 163 -20.99 -7.42 2.55
C PHE A 163 -22.44 -6.98 2.77
N GLU A 164 -23.37 -7.68 2.13
CA GLU A 164 -24.80 -7.68 2.43
C GLU A 164 -25.21 -9.02 3.03
N ASP A 165 -26.20 -9.01 3.92
CA ASP A 165 -26.91 -10.24 4.30
C ASP A 165 -27.90 -10.68 3.19
N GLU A 166 -28.60 -11.77 3.42
CA GLU A 166 -29.61 -12.31 2.49
C GLU A 166 -30.78 -11.33 2.24
N GLU A 167 -31.02 -10.39 3.15
CA GLU A 167 -32.05 -9.35 3.01
C GLU A 167 -31.54 -8.11 2.26
N GLY A 168 -30.29 -8.12 1.79
CA GLY A 168 -29.66 -7.01 1.07
C GLY A 168 -29.19 -5.88 1.99
N LYS A 169 -29.11 -6.11 3.30
CA LYS A 169 -28.67 -5.10 4.26
C LYS A 169 -27.16 -5.18 4.46
N ARG A 170 -26.50 -4.02 4.34
CA ARG A 170 -25.05 -3.90 4.56
C ARG A 170 -24.66 -4.33 5.98
N ILE A 171 -23.69 -5.24 6.08
CA ILE A 171 -23.15 -5.76 7.33
C ILE A 171 -21.64 -5.48 7.41
N ASN A 172 -21.18 -5.10 8.61
CA ASN A 172 -19.77 -4.77 8.82
C ASN A 172 -18.88 -6.01 8.92
N LYS A 173 -19.42 -7.10 9.47
CA LYS A 173 -18.71 -8.38 9.64
C LYS A 173 -19.69 -9.54 9.45
N PRO A 174 -19.41 -10.45 8.52
CA PRO A 174 -20.15 -11.70 8.40
C PRO A 174 -20.08 -12.52 9.69
N LYS A 175 -21.18 -13.19 10.04
CA LYS A 175 -21.17 -14.23 11.09
C LYS A 175 -20.79 -15.57 10.46
N LYS A 176 -20.33 -16.51 11.28
CA LYS A 176 -19.92 -17.87 10.85
C LYS A 176 -21.13 -18.68 10.36
N ASN A 177 -20.92 -19.54 9.37
CA ASN A 177 -21.93 -20.42 8.78
C ASN A 177 -23.16 -19.68 8.24
N GLN A 178 -22.95 -18.55 7.58
CA GLN A 178 -23.99 -17.71 6.98
C GLN A 178 -23.68 -17.50 5.49
N LEU A 179 -24.73 -17.41 4.68
CA LEU A 179 -24.61 -16.90 3.32
C LEU A 179 -24.60 -15.37 3.37
N VAL A 180 -23.65 -14.78 2.64
CA VAL A 180 -23.49 -13.33 2.53
C VAL A 180 -23.19 -12.98 1.08
N ASN A 181 -23.56 -11.76 0.68
CA ASN A 181 -23.26 -11.23 -0.65
C ASN A 181 -22.11 -10.24 -0.55
N LEU A 182 -21.01 -10.51 -1.24
CA LEU A 182 -19.97 -9.52 -1.48
C LEU A 182 -20.40 -8.62 -2.65
N VAL A 183 -20.70 -7.37 -2.35
CA VAL A 183 -21.08 -6.35 -3.32
C VAL A 183 -19.86 -5.57 -3.73
N ILE A 184 -19.59 -5.52 -5.02
CA ILE A 184 -18.45 -4.82 -5.62
C ILE A 184 -18.99 -3.78 -6.58
N HIS A 185 -18.79 -2.51 -6.26
CA HIS A 185 -19.04 -1.41 -7.17
C HIS A 185 -17.77 -1.05 -7.92
N THR A 186 -17.87 -0.89 -9.23
CA THR A 186 -16.74 -0.53 -10.09
C THR A 186 -17.15 0.55 -11.09
N THR A 187 -16.19 1.07 -11.84
CA THR A 187 -16.40 2.02 -12.94
C THR A 187 -15.37 1.74 -14.00
N ASN A 188 -15.79 1.59 -15.25
CA ASN A 188 -14.89 1.30 -16.39
C ASN A 188 -14.03 0.05 -16.18
N MET A 189 -14.56 -0.94 -15.44
CA MET A 189 -13.92 -2.23 -15.18
C MET A 189 -14.58 -3.38 -15.95
N ALA A 190 -15.69 -3.15 -16.65
CA ALA A 190 -16.37 -4.19 -17.42
C ALA A 190 -15.41 -4.89 -18.41
N GLY A 191 -15.40 -6.22 -18.39
CA GLY A 191 -14.52 -7.07 -19.18
C GLY A 191 -13.15 -7.37 -18.54
N LYS A 192 -12.79 -6.75 -17.41
CA LYS A 192 -11.52 -6.99 -16.70
C LYS A 192 -11.66 -8.08 -15.62
N LEU A 193 -10.53 -8.61 -15.17
CA LEU A 193 -10.47 -9.55 -14.05
C LEU A 193 -10.16 -8.81 -12.75
N LEU A 194 -10.72 -9.30 -11.65
CA LEU A 194 -10.57 -8.79 -10.30
C LEU A 194 -10.27 -9.94 -9.34
N SER A 195 -9.32 -9.75 -8.44
CA SER A 195 -9.15 -10.61 -7.27
C SER A 195 -9.48 -9.81 -6.02
N VAL A 196 -10.17 -10.43 -5.06
CA VAL A 196 -10.56 -9.81 -3.79
C VAL A 196 -9.99 -10.64 -2.65
N ASP A 197 -9.16 -10.01 -1.83
CA ASP A 197 -8.66 -10.59 -0.59
C ASP A 197 -9.68 -10.37 0.52
N LEU A 198 -10.22 -11.47 1.05
CA LEU A 198 -11.19 -11.46 2.15
C LEU A 198 -10.55 -11.90 3.48
N SER A 199 -9.23 -12.07 3.52
CA SER A 199 -8.47 -12.51 4.70
C SER A 199 -8.86 -11.68 5.92
N ASP A 200 -9.40 -12.36 6.92
CA ASP A 200 -9.58 -11.81 8.26
C ASP A 200 -9.19 -12.82 9.34
N ASP A 201 -8.95 -12.33 10.56
CA ASP A 201 -8.46 -13.19 11.64
C ASP A 201 -9.53 -14.18 12.18
N LYS A 202 -10.74 -14.27 11.60
CA LYS A 202 -11.91 -14.87 12.28
C LYS A 202 -12.84 -15.73 11.43
N THR A 203 -12.82 -15.62 10.10
CA THR A 203 -13.83 -16.17 9.20
C THR A 203 -13.19 -16.62 7.89
N ASP A 204 -13.32 -17.91 7.56
CA ASP A 204 -12.93 -18.39 6.24
C ASP A 204 -14.12 -18.29 5.27
N TYR A 205 -13.88 -18.28 3.96
CA TYR A 205 -14.94 -18.18 2.94
C TYR A 205 -14.94 -19.34 1.94
N GLU A 206 -16.12 -19.67 1.44
CA GLU A 206 -16.37 -20.63 0.36
C GLU A 206 -17.13 -19.92 -0.76
N TYR A 207 -16.67 -20.13 -2.00
CA TYR A 207 -17.26 -19.62 -3.22
C TYR A 207 -17.58 -20.77 -4.17
N ASP A 208 -18.84 -20.87 -4.62
CA ASP A 208 -19.31 -21.91 -5.54
C ASP A 208 -18.92 -23.34 -5.10
N GLY A 209 -19.11 -23.65 -3.81
CA GLY A 209 -18.76 -24.95 -3.24
C GLY A 209 -17.27 -25.20 -3.02
N THR A 210 -16.40 -24.24 -3.38
CA THR A 210 -14.95 -24.33 -3.26
C THR A 210 -14.44 -23.43 -2.13
N TYR A 211 -13.65 -24.01 -1.24
CA TYR A 211 -12.99 -23.28 -0.16
C TYR A 211 -11.96 -22.30 -0.74
N LEU A 212 -11.98 -21.05 -0.27
CA LEU A 212 -11.01 -20.04 -0.67
C LEU A 212 -9.75 -20.19 0.19
N GLU A 213 -8.66 -20.71 -0.38
CA GLU A 213 -7.38 -20.77 0.32
C GLU A 213 -6.87 -19.35 0.62
N ASN A 214 -6.59 -19.06 1.89
CA ASN A 214 -6.28 -17.73 2.40
C ASN A 214 -7.36 -16.68 2.06
N ASP A 215 -8.62 -17.09 1.96
CA ASP A 215 -9.77 -16.21 1.72
C ASP A 215 -9.63 -15.32 0.48
N LEU A 216 -8.85 -15.78 -0.50
CA LEU A 216 -8.60 -15.05 -1.72
C LEU A 216 -9.57 -15.49 -2.82
N LEU A 217 -10.44 -14.57 -3.24
CA LEU A 217 -11.33 -14.77 -4.37
C LEU A 217 -10.65 -14.29 -5.65
N GLU A 218 -10.18 -15.19 -6.49
CA GLU A 218 -9.37 -14.84 -7.66
C GLU A 218 -10.13 -14.77 -8.98
N ASN A 219 -9.62 -13.94 -9.91
CA ASN A 219 -9.99 -13.95 -11.34
C ASN A 219 -11.48 -13.77 -11.63
N ILE A 220 -12.18 -12.98 -10.82
CA ILE A 220 -13.58 -12.63 -11.05
C ILE A 220 -13.69 -11.68 -12.24
N LYS A 221 -14.42 -12.12 -13.27
CA LYS A 221 -14.70 -11.29 -14.44
C LYS A 221 -15.74 -10.22 -14.10
N VAL A 222 -15.35 -8.96 -14.23
CA VAL A 222 -16.26 -7.83 -14.03
C VAL A 222 -17.21 -7.72 -15.22
N VAL A 223 -18.50 -7.94 -14.99
CA VAL A 223 -19.52 -7.89 -16.07
C VAL A 223 -20.25 -6.55 -16.09
N THR A 224 -20.44 -5.95 -14.91
CA THR A 224 -21.20 -4.71 -14.69
C THR A 224 -20.50 -3.82 -13.67
N ASP A 225 -20.88 -2.54 -13.62
CA ASP A 225 -20.41 -1.58 -12.62
C ASP A 225 -20.84 -1.93 -11.19
N THR A 226 -21.73 -2.91 -11.01
CA THR A 226 -22.14 -3.43 -9.70
C THR A 226 -22.33 -4.92 -9.81
N MET A 227 -21.54 -5.69 -9.08
CA MET A 227 -21.62 -7.14 -9.00
C MET A 227 -21.95 -7.57 -7.57
N ARG A 228 -22.65 -8.69 -7.44
CA ARG A 228 -22.89 -9.36 -6.18
C ARG A 228 -22.39 -10.78 -6.31
N ILE A 229 -21.58 -11.20 -5.36
CA ILE A 229 -20.97 -12.53 -5.32
C ILE A 229 -21.43 -13.19 -4.03
N GLU A 230 -22.17 -14.28 -4.15
CA GLU A 230 -22.59 -15.06 -2.98
C GLU A 230 -21.40 -15.83 -2.42
N LEU A 231 -21.19 -15.71 -1.11
CA LEU A 231 -20.14 -16.39 -0.37
C LEU A 231 -20.76 -17.06 0.85
N LYS A 232 -20.23 -18.23 1.19
CA LYS A 232 -20.60 -18.93 2.40
C LYS A 232 -19.47 -18.79 3.41
N THR A 233 -19.78 -18.26 4.58
CA THR A 233 -18.79 -18.12 5.64
C THR A 233 -18.61 -19.45 6.37
N LEU A 234 -17.37 -19.75 6.73
CA LEU A 234 -16.98 -20.95 7.45
C LEU A 234 -16.30 -20.59 8.77
N LYS A 235 -16.21 -21.58 9.65
CA LYS A 235 -15.42 -21.45 10.88
C LYS A 235 -13.95 -21.62 10.54
N GLN A 236 -13.14 -20.61 10.91
CA GLN A 236 -11.69 -20.64 10.76
C GLN A 236 -11.08 -21.99 11.16
N ARG A 237 -10.37 -22.63 10.22
CA ARG A 237 -9.54 -23.80 10.54
C ARG A 237 -8.28 -23.33 11.27
N LYS A 238 -8.05 -23.89 12.46
CA LYS A 238 -6.82 -23.66 13.24
C LYS A 238 -5.60 -24.25 12.55
#